data_AF-A0A7W1YHU0-F1
#
_entry.id   AF-A0A7W1YHU0-F1
#
_cell.length_a   1.000
_cell.length_b   1.000
_cell.length_c   1.000
_cell.angle_alpha   90.00
_cell.angle_beta   90.00
_cell.angle_gamma   90.00
#
_symmetry.space_group_name_H-M   'P 1'
#
loop_
_entity.id
_entity.type
_entity.pdbx_description
1 polymer ?
#
loop_
_entity_poly.entity_id
_entity_poly.type
_entity_poly.pdbx_seq_one_letter_code
_entity_poly.pdbx_strand_id
1 'polypeptide(L)'
;HRPIGLMMLCAAETGWAHNPRGWFSDPLVDTATPAGVAAFHQRLEVMIDVTIVHLTEMGAQGVVFWDLEGRATTLSYVGDPRQLGRLAPEMDSVADRIFSRLRNAGFSVGVALRAQEATAASAGLVLRPVADPARLLQAKIDYAQRRWGATIFPVLGDSGGVLPMATICRRVGAASPGLLLMPSCDGGEAYRWSAPWQDARKPTAPQPADARRTLPGAFGAFAEMEPEELARRRDELVQAVTAGDILTFRAWYADPAQPLIRAIYAAAARK
;
A
#
# COMPACT_ATOMS: atom_id res chain seq x y z
N HIS A 1 -10.63 6.79 -12.33
CA HIS A 1 -9.21 6.90 -11.92
C HIS A 1 -8.38 5.81 -12.63
N ARG A 2 -7.04 5.77 -12.50
CA ARG A 2 -6.16 4.73 -13.09
C ARG A 2 -5.77 3.68 -12.04
N PRO A 3 -5.35 2.44 -12.40
CA PRO A 3 -4.98 1.45 -11.39
C PRO A 3 -3.73 1.85 -10.59
N ILE A 4 -3.54 1.24 -9.42
CA ILE A 4 -2.36 1.41 -8.55
C ILE A 4 -1.69 0.04 -8.35
N GLY A 5 -0.38 -0.03 -8.57
CA GLY A 5 0.40 -1.22 -8.28
C GLY A 5 0.66 -1.37 -6.78
N LEU A 6 0.73 -2.61 -6.31
CA LEU A 6 1.20 -2.96 -4.97
C LEU A 6 2.52 -3.71 -5.09
N MET A 7 3.42 -3.44 -4.15
CA MET A 7 4.67 -4.15 -3.92
C MET A 7 4.58 -4.82 -2.55
N MET A 8 4.48 -6.15 -2.55
CA MET A 8 4.59 -6.99 -1.36
C MET A 8 5.79 -7.89 -1.54
N LEU A 9 6.87 -7.55 -0.86
CA LEU A 9 8.19 -8.13 -1.12
C LEU A 9 8.46 -9.37 -0.27
N CYS A 10 7.64 -9.65 0.74
CA CYS A 10 8.04 -10.55 1.81
C CYS A 10 7.03 -11.68 2.10
N ALA A 11 7.58 -12.85 2.40
CA ALA A 11 6.88 -13.90 3.15
C ALA A 11 6.82 -13.55 4.65
N ALA A 12 5.75 -13.98 5.32
CA ALA A 12 5.56 -13.74 6.75
C ALA A 12 6.25 -14.80 7.62
N GLU A 13 6.83 -14.39 8.75
CA GLU A 13 7.17 -15.29 9.87
C GLU A 13 8.01 -16.52 9.48
N THR A 14 8.96 -16.35 8.56
CA THR A 14 9.67 -17.47 7.94
C THR A 14 10.66 -18.19 8.87
N GLY A 15 11.16 -17.49 9.89
CA GLY A 15 12.19 -18.02 10.81
C GLY A 15 13.57 -18.19 10.16
N TRP A 16 13.81 -17.65 8.96
CA TRP A 16 15.07 -17.84 8.24
C TRP A 16 16.19 -17.00 8.86
N ALA A 17 17.31 -17.65 9.17
CA ALA A 17 18.43 -17.01 9.87
C ALA A 17 19.04 -15.82 9.10
N HIS A 18 19.19 -15.96 7.78
CA HIS A 18 19.86 -14.97 6.92
C HIS A 18 18.89 -14.04 6.16
N ASN A 19 17.61 -14.39 6.15
CA ASN A 19 16.52 -13.58 5.60
C ASN A 19 15.30 -13.53 6.56
N PRO A 20 15.47 -13.03 7.79
CA PRO A 20 14.40 -13.03 8.78
C PRO A 20 13.23 -12.09 8.39
N ARG A 21 13.45 -11.17 7.44
CA ARG A 21 12.42 -10.27 6.89
C ARG A 21 11.55 -10.94 5.83
N GLY A 22 11.97 -12.11 5.31
CA GLY A 22 11.23 -12.88 4.32
C GLY A 22 11.34 -12.34 2.88
N TRP A 23 12.36 -11.55 2.57
CA TRP A 23 12.57 -10.94 1.25
C TRP A 23 12.44 -11.95 0.12
N PHE A 24 11.67 -11.57 -0.90
CA PHE A 24 11.37 -12.33 -2.11
C PHE A 24 10.77 -13.72 -1.88
N SER A 25 10.29 -14.01 -0.67
CA SER A 25 9.85 -15.35 -0.26
C SER A 25 10.90 -16.43 -0.52
N ASP A 26 12.18 -16.07 -0.38
CA ASP A 26 13.31 -16.93 -0.73
C ASP A 26 14.26 -17.14 0.47
N PRO A 27 14.42 -18.37 0.98
CA PRO A 27 15.32 -18.66 2.11
C PRO A 27 16.80 -18.50 1.78
N LEU A 28 17.17 -18.45 0.49
CA LEU A 28 18.57 -18.35 0.05
C LEU A 28 19.08 -16.91 0.01
N VAL A 29 18.20 -15.92 0.18
CA VAL A 29 18.62 -14.54 0.36
C VAL A 29 19.43 -14.44 1.65
N ASP A 30 20.58 -13.77 1.59
CA ASP A 30 21.37 -13.44 2.75
C ASP A 30 21.46 -11.92 2.86
N THR A 31 20.99 -11.37 3.98
CA THR A 31 21.08 -9.94 4.30
C THR A 31 21.96 -9.68 5.52
N ALA A 32 22.60 -10.72 6.06
CA ALA A 32 23.49 -10.64 7.21
C ALA A 32 24.93 -10.27 6.83
N THR A 33 25.29 -10.37 5.54
CA THR A 33 26.64 -10.06 5.04
C THR A 33 26.62 -8.90 4.04
N PRO A 34 27.71 -8.11 3.91
CA PRO A 34 27.79 -7.05 2.90
C PRO A 34 27.60 -7.55 1.46
N ALA A 35 28.15 -8.73 1.14
CA ALA A 35 27.97 -9.35 -0.18
C ALA A 35 26.51 -9.76 -0.42
N GLY A 36 25.85 -10.31 0.61
CA GLY A 36 24.45 -10.64 0.58
C GLY A 36 23.55 -9.41 0.39
N VAL A 37 23.82 -8.32 1.11
CA VAL A 37 23.12 -7.03 0.94
C VAL A 37 23.29 -6.49 -0.49
N ALA A 38 24.49 -6.57 -1.08
CA ALA A 38 24.71 -6.19 -2.47
C ALA A 38 23.91 -7.06 -3.45
N ALA A 39 23.83 -8.37 -3.24
CA ALA A 39 23.02 -9.28 -4.04
C ALA A 39 21.52 -8.99 -3.90
N PHE A 40 21.05 -8.71 -2.67
CA PHE A 40 19.69 -8.26 -2.39
C PHE A 40 19.36 -6.98 -3.17
N HIS A 41 20.26 -5.99 -3.18
CA HIS A 41 20.08 -4.75 -3.94
C HIS A 41 19.96 -5.01 -5.43
N GLN A 42 20.84 -5.82 -6.02
CA GLN A 42 20.78 -6.15 -7.45
C GLN A 42 19.46 -6.82 -7.81
N ARG A 43 19.00 -7.79 -7.00
CA ARG A 43 17.71 -8.47 -7.23
C ARG A 43 16.53 -7.50 -7.10
N LEU A 44 16.56 -6.63 -6.10
CA LEU A 44 15.52 -5.60 -5.94
C LEU A 44 15.49 -4.66 -7.14
N GLU A 45 16.64 -4.24 -7.66
CA GLU A 45 16.70 -3.37 -8.83
C GLU A 45 16.12 -4.01 -10.09
N VAL A 46 16.40 -5.29 -10.33
CA VAL A 46 15.78 -6.06 -11.42
C VAL A 46 14.26 -6.15 -11.22
N MET A 47 13.81 -6.37 -9.99
CA MET A 47 12.38 -6.38 -9.68
C MET A 47 11.72 -5.01 -9.92
N ILE A 48 12.42 -3.90 -9.64
CA ILE A 48 11.92 -2.55 -9.96
C ILE A 48 11.81 -2.35 -11.48
N ASP A 49 12.73 -2.88 -12.29
CA ASP A 49 12.60 -2.84 -13.75
C ASP A 49 11.34 -3.57 -14.23
N VAL A 50 11.12 -4.80 -13.74
CA VAL A 50 9.90 -5.56 -14.02
C VAL A 50 8.65 -4.80 -13.56
N THR A 51 8.71 -4.18 -12.39
CA THR A 51 7.62 -3.38 -11.83
C THR A 51 7.28 -2.19 -12.74
N ILE A 52 8.28 -1.46 -13.23
CA ILE A 52 8.08 -0.33 -14.15
C ILE A 52 7.39 -0.78 -15.45
N VAL A 53 7.80 -1.93 -16.00
CA VAL A 53 7.15 -2.52 -17.18
C VAL A 53 5.68 -2.79 -16.90
N HIS A 54 5.35 -3.52 -15.82
CA HIS A 54 3.97 -3.83 -15.49
C HIS A 54 3.13 -2.58 -15.19
N LEU A 55 3.67 -1.60 -14.45
CA LEU A 55 2.98 -0.33 -14.21
C LEU A 55 2.66 0.40 -15.52
N THR A 56 3.59 0.39 -16.48
CA THR A 56 3.43 1.01 -17.81
C THR A 56 2.35 0.29 -18.61
N GLU A 57 2.42 -1.04 -18.72
CA GLU A 57 1.44 -1.86 -19.43
C GLU A 57 0.02 -1.74 -18.86
N MET A 58 -0.08 -1.54 -17.56
CA MET A 58 -1.36 -1.35 -16.86
C MET A 58 -1.88 0.09 -16.93
N GLY A 59 -1.10 1.02 -17.48
CA GLY A 59 -1.42 2.46 -17.46
C GLY A 59 -1.57 3.01 -16.04
N ALA A 60 -0.83 2.45 -15.08
CA ALA A 60 -0.98 2.75 -13.65
C ALA A 60 -0.62 4.21 -13.33
N GLN A 61 -1.26 4.76 -12.28
CA GLN A 61 -0.91 6.10 -11.78
C GLN A 61 0.23 6.09 -10.75
N GLY A 62 0.45 4.95 -10.11
CA GLY A 62 1.44 4.85 -9.05
C GLY A 62 1.58 3.46 -8.48
N VAL A 63 2.46 3.35 -7.49
CA VAL A 63 2.78 2.10 -6.81
C VAL A 63 2.96 2.32 -5.31
N VAL A 64 2.55 1.35 -4.52
CA VAL A 64 2.66 1.36 -3.05
C VAL A 64 3.52 0.20 -2.58
N PHE A 65 4.48 0.46 -1.69
CA PHE A 65 5.17 -0.58 -0.92
C PHE A 65 4.42 -0.91 0.35
N TRP A 66 4.02 -2.18 0.50
CA TRP A 66 3.18 -2.63 1.61
C TRP A 66 3.98 -3.02 2.85
N ASP A 67 5.12 -3.69 2.65
CA ASP A 67 5.95 -4.33 3.67
C ASP A 67 7.41 -3.88 3.55
N LEU A 68 7.62 -2.56 3.42
CA LEU A 68 8.94 -1.96 3.22
C LEU A 68 9.92 -2.28 4.36
N GLU A 69 9.43 -2.46 5.59
CA GLU A 69 10.25 -2.86 6.76
C GLU A 69 10.46 -4.37 6.89
N GLY A 70 9.92 -5.16 5.95
CA GLY A 70 9.90 -6.62 6.02
C GLY A 70 8.88 -7.19 7.00
N ARG A 71 8.83 -8.52 7.08
CA ARG A 71 7.83 -9.26 7.88
C ARG A 71 8.44 -10.13 8.99
N ALA A 72 9.55 -9.67 9.57
CA ALA A 72 10.23 -10.31 10.70
C ALA A 72 9.47 -10.19 12.05
N THR A 73 8.20 -9.76 12.03
CA THR A 73 7.40 -9.45 13.22
C THR A 73 6.02 -10.06 13.08
N THR A 74 5.35 -10.32 14.20
CA THR A 74 3.97 -10.83 14.25
C THR A 74 2.92 -9.82 13.77
N LEU A 75 3.31 -8.56 13.54
CA LEU A 75 2.39 -7.51 13.10
C LEU A 75 2.00 -7.59 11.62
N SER A 76 2.47 -8.62 10.91
CA SER A 76 2.47 -8.79 9.46
C SER A 76 3.24 -7.71 8.69
N TYR A 77 3.07 -6.42 8.98
CA TYR A 77 3.89 -5.28 8.54
C TYR A 77 3.77 -4.13 9.56
N VAL A 78 4.78 -3.24 9.60
CA VAL A 78 4.91 -2.20 10.63
C VAL A 78 4.15 -0.92 10.27
N GLY A 79 4.26 -0.45 9.02
CA GLY A 79 3.55 0.75 8.56
C GLY A 79 4.02 2.02 9.26
N ASP A 80 5.33 2.16 9.42
CA ASP A 80 5.99 3.35 9.95
C ASP A 80 7.34 3.56 9.24
N PRO A 81 7.37 4.32 8.13
CA PRO A 81 8.57 4.45 7.29
C PRO A 81 9.75 5.10 8.03
N ARG A 82 9.50 5.79 9.15
CA ARG A 82 10.53 6.38 10.01
C ARG A 82 11.38 5.32 10.71
N GLN A 83 10.89 4.09 10.80
CA GLN A 83 11.57 2.97 11.44
C GLN A 83 12.38 2.10 10.46
N LEU A 84 12.35 2.42 9.15
CA LEU A 84 12.98 1.61 8.11
C LEU A 84 14.47 1.32 8.40
N GLY A 85 15.27 2.35 8.64
CA GLY A 85 16.71 2.18 8.94
C GLY A 85 17.03 1.32 10.15
N ARG A 86 16.10 1.24 11.13
CA ARG A 86 16.26 0.38 12.31
C ARG A 86 15.81 -1.06 12.03
N LEU A 87 14.74 -1.23 11.26
CA LEU A 87 14.07 -2.52 11.08
C LEU A 87 14.59 -3.32 9.89
N ALA A 88 14.94 -2.64 8.81
CA ALA A 88 15.46 -3.21 7.57
C ALA A 88 16.56 -2.30 7.00
N PRO A 89 17.74 -2.20 7.66
CA PRO A 89 18.85 -1.38 7.17
C PRO A 89 19.28 -1.73 5.74
N GLU A 90 19.16 -2.99 5.35
CA GLU A 90 19.41 -3.46 3.99
C GLU A 90 18.46 -2.83 2.96
N MET A 91 17.18 -2.64 3.28
CA MET A 91 16.21 -1.94 2.45
C MET A 91 16.43 -0.42 2.53
N ASP A 92 16.70 0.12 3.72
CA ASP A 92 16.92 1.56 3.92
C ASP A 92 18.05 2.08 3.02
N SER A 93 19.14 1.31 2.92
CA SER A 93 20.31 1.66 2.11
C SER A 93 20.05 1.74 0.59
N VAL A 94 18.91 1.22 0.10
CA VAL A 94 18.55 1.23 -1.32
C VAL A 94 17.21 1.92 -1.61
N ALA A 95 16.42 2.24 -0.58
CA ALA A 95 15.09 2.83 -0.69
C ALA A 95 15.07 4.10 -1.57
N ASP A 96 15.96 5.05 -1.31
CA ASP A 96 15.96 6.34 -2.02
C ASP A 96 16.18 6.17 -3.52
N ARG A 97 17.01 5.19 -3.90
CA ARG A 97 17.29 4.85 -5.30
C ARG A 97 16.05 4.24 -5.97
N ILE A 98 15.40 3.26 -5.35
CA ILE A 98 14.23 2.60 -5.94
C ILE A 98 13.02 3.54 -6.07
N PHE A 99 12.76 4.37 -5.06
CA PHE A 99 11.69 5.37 -5.11
C PHE A 99 11.96 6.44 -6.17
N SER A 100 13.21 6.85 -6.34
CA SER A 100 13.59 7.82 -7.38
C SER A 100 13.45 7.21 -8.79
N ARG A 101 13.81 5.95 -9.00
CA ARG A 101 13.60 5.27 -10.29
C ARG A 101 12.13 5.21 -10.68
N LEU A 102 11.25 4.82 -9.75
CA LEU A 102 9.80 4.76 -10.00
C LEU A 102 9.21 6.13 -10.33
N ARG A 103 9.61 7.18 -9.59
CA ARG A 103 9.18 8.56 -9.89
C ARG A 103 9.71 9.08 -11.23
N ASN A 104 10.97 8.81 -11.55
CA ASN A 104 11.57 9.20 -12.83
C ASN A 104 10.89 8.49 -14.01
N ALA A 105 10.31 7.31 -13.80
CA ALA A 105 9.45 6.62 -14.76
C ALA A 105 8.03 7.19 -14.85
N GLY A 106 7.71 8.25 -14.08
CA GLY A 106 6.43 8.98 -14.14
C GLY A 106 5.36 8.47 -13.18
N PHE A 107 5.70 7.57 -12.23
CA PHE A 107 4.74 7.01 -11.29
C PHE A 107 4.74 7.75 -9.96
N SER A 108 3.54 7.99 -9.40
CA SER A 108 3.42 8.36 -8.00
C SER A 108 3.84 7.18 -7.12
N VAL A 109 4.45 7.46 -5.97
CA VAL A 109 4.92 6.43 -5.05
C VAL A 109 4.23 6.53 -3.71
N GLY A 110 4.18 5.41 -3.00
CA GLY A 110 3.45 5.30 -1.75
C GLY A 110 3.98 4.22 -0.83
N VAL A 111 3.55 4.30 0.43
CA VAL A 111 3.84 3.30 1.46
C VAL A 111 2.59 3.03 2.29
N ALA A 112 2.38 1.78 2.70
CA ALA A 112 1.33 1.44 3.65
C ALA A 112 1.66 2.01 5.04
N LEU A 113 0.67 2.59 5.70
CA LEU A 113 0.80 3.21 7.01
C LEU A 113 -0.16 2.60 8.03
N ARG A 114 0.16 2.77 9.31
CA ARG A 114 -0.75 2.51 10.44
C ARG A 114 -1.04 3.78 11.24
N ALA A 115 -2.26 3.91 11.74
CA ALA A 115 -2.66 4.99 12.66
C ALA A 115 -2.25 4.73 14.13
N GLN A 116 -1.54 3.64 14.39
CA GLN A 116 -0.94 3.26 15.67
C GLN A 116 0.59 3.35 15.60
N GLU A 117 1.23 3.40 16.76
CA GLU A 117 2.67 3.32 16.87
C GLU A 117 3.12 1.87 17.11
N ALA A 118 4.13 1.42 16.36
CA ALA A 118 4.77 0.14 16.62
C ALA A 118 5.90 0.35 17.64
N THR A 119 5.80 -0.32 18.78
CA THR A 119 6.72 -0.21 19.91
C THR A 119 7.29 -1.57 20.30
N ALA A 120 8.49 -1.60 20.84
CA ALA A 120 9.10 -2.84 21.34
C ALA A 120 8.39 -3.35 22.59
N ALA A 121 8.19 -4.66 22.66
CA ALA A 121 7.71 -5.42 23.81
C ALA A 121 8.51 -6.73 23.94
N SER A 122 8.29 -7.49 25.02
CA SER A 122 9.02 -8.73 25.30
C SER A 122 8.89 -9.80 24.20
N ALA A 123 7.77 -9.82 23.48
CA ALA A 123 7.48 -10.77 22.39
C ALA A 123 7.66 -10.15 20.99
N GLY A 124 8.36 -9.02 20.86
CA GLY A 124 8.57 -8.32 19.59
C GLY A 124 7.82 -6.99 19.51
N LEU A 125 7.44 -6.57 18.29
CA LEU A 125 6.72 -5.30 18.12
C LEU A 125 5.23 -5.47 18.42
N VAL A 126 4.66 -4.48 19.11
CA VAL A 126 3.22 -4.37 19.34
C VAL A 126 2.70 -3.01 18.90
N LEU A 127 1.48 -2.98 18.37
CA LEU A 127 0.79 -1.74 18.03
C LEU A 127 0.17 -1.14 19.28
N ARG A 128 0.42 0.15 19.48
CA ARG A 128 -0.15 0.92 20.60
C ARG A 128 -0.94 2.12 20.09
N PRO A 129 -2.12 2.39 20.68
CA PRO A 129 -2.79 3.67 20.48
C PRO A 129 -1.90 4.81 20.94
N VAL A 130 -2.05 5.97 20.32
CA VAL A 130 -1.39 7.22 20.73
C VAL A 130 -2.45 8.28 20.99
N ALA A 131 -2.13 9.30 21.80
CA ALA A 131 -3.08 10.36 22.15
C ALA A 131 -3.59 11.15 20.92
N ASP A 132 -2.75 11.35 19.90
CA ASP A 132 -3.12 12.02 18.66
C ASP A 132 -2.69 11.19 17.43
N PRO A 133 -3.55 10.25 16.98
CA PRO A 133 -3.25 9.40 15.83
C PRO A 133 -3.18 10.19 14.51
N ALA A 134 -3.83 11.36 14.42
CA ALA A 134 -3.74 12.20 13.23
C ALA A 134 -2.37 12.88 13.13
N ARG A 135 -1.84 13.39 14.25
CA ARG A 135 -0.48 13.94 14.29
C ARG A 135 0.58 12.87 14.04
N LEU A 136 0.40 11.65 14.57
CA LEU A 136 1.28 10.53 14.28
C LEU A 136 1.29 10.21 12.78
N LEU A 137 0.10 10.06 12.17
CA LEU A 137 -0.01 9.74 10.76
C LEU A 137 0.58 10.85 9.87
N GLN A 138 0.35 12.12 10.22
CA GLN A 138 0.98 13.26 9.56
C GLN A 138 2.50 13.18 9.60
N ALA A 139 3.09 12.87 10.76
CA ALA A 139 4.55 12.77 10.89
C ALA A 139 5.14 11.64 10.01
N LYS A 140 4.42 10.53 9.84
CA LYS A 140 4.81 9.43 8.94
C LYS A 140 4.74 9.86 7.47
N ILE A 141 3.66 10.53 7.09
CA ILE A 141 3.44 11.08 5.74
C ILE A 141 4.51 12.10 5.40
N ASP A 142 4.75 13.07 6.29
CA ASP A 142 5.77 14.10 6.15
C ASP A 142 7.16 13.51 5.90
N TYR A 143 7.50 12.44 6.62
CA TYR A 143 8.76 11.74 6.43
C TYR A 143 8.83 11.09 5.03
N ALA A 144 7.81 10.35 4.62
CA ALA A 144 7.76 9.67 3.32
C ALA A 144 7.71 10.67 2.14
N GLN A 145 7.01 11.80 2.31
CA GLN A 145 6.99 12.91 1.36
C GLN A 145 8.38 13.55 1.22
N ARG A 146 9.03 13.90 2.33
CA ARG A 146 10.35 14.53 2.27
C ARG A 146 11.42 13.60 1.70
N ARG A 147 11.42 12.32 2.09
CA ARG A 147 12.46 11.37 1.67
C ARG A 147 12.22 10.84 0.25
N TRP A 148 10.97 10.49 -0.08
CA TRP A 148 10.66 9.76 -1.31
C TRP A 148 9.67 10.48 -2.23
N GLY A 149 9.14 11.63 -1.84
CA GLY A 149 8.07 12.31 -2.59
C GLY A 149 6.78 11.48 -2.66
N ALA A 150 6.50 10.67 -1.64
CA ALA A 150 5.34 9.79 -1.63
C ALA A 150 4.01 10.56 -1.52
N THR A 151 2.99 10.15 -2.28
CA THR A 151 1.68 10.82 -2.33
C THR A 151 0.50 9.85 -2.17
N ILE A 152 0.75 8.54 -2.14
CA ILE A 152 -0.27 7.50 -2.04
C ILE A 152 -0.08 6.73 -0.73
N PHE A 153 -1.12 6.66 0.11
CA PHE A 153 -1.02 6.06 1.43
C PHE A 153 -2.26 5.23 1.77
N PRO A 154 -2.21 3.90 1.57
CA PRO A 154 -3.13 3.02 2.27
C PRO A 154 -2.87 3.10 3.78
N VAL A 155 -3.93 3.27 4.56
CA VAL A 155 -3.86 3.39 6.02
C VAL A 155 -4.64 2.24 6.62
N LEU A 156 -3.96 1.32 7.24
CA LEU A 156 -4.54 0.06 7.70
C LEU A 156 -4.56 -0.02 9.23
N GLY A 157 -5.54 -0.79 9.72
CA GLY A 157 -5.87 -0.83 11.14
C GLY A 157 -6.71 0.38 11.57
N ASP A 158 -7.02 0.44 12.86
CA ASP A 158 -7.69 1.56 13.48
C ASP A 158 -6.69 2.41 14.29
N SER A 159 -7.20 3.39 15.03
CA SER A 159 -6.41 4.24 15.94
C SER A 159 -6.32 3.70 17.37
N GLY A 160 -6.68 2.44 17.59
CA GLY A 160 -6.97 1.88 18.92
C GLY A 160 -8.22 2.49 19.55
N GLY A 161 -9.19 2.90 18.74
CA GLY A 161 -10.43 3.55 19.18
C GLY A 161 -10.28 5.03 19.60
N VAL A 162 -9.09 5.63 19.49
CA VAL A 162 -8.84 7.00 19.98
C VAL A 162 -9.56 8.06 19.16
N LEU A 163 -9.53 7.94 17.83
CA LEU A 163 -10.25 8.83 16.91
C LEU A 163 -10.84 8.05 15.74
N PRO A 164 -12.06 8.41 15.28
CA PRO A 164 -12.61 7.86 14.05
C PRO A 164 -11.71 8.14 12.85
N MET A 165 -11.54 7.15 11.97
CA MET A 165 -10.66 7.28 10.81
C MET A 165 -11.05 8.44 9.88
N ALA A 166 -12.34 8.72 9.72
CA ALA A 166 -12.82 9.89 8.97
C ALA A 166 -12.28 11.22 9.53
N THR A 167 -12.19 11.35 10.87
CA THR A 167 -11.62 12.52 11.53
C THR A 167 -10.11 12.62 11.30
N ILE A 168 -9.42 11.49 11.34
CA ILE A 168 -7.97 11.40 11.05
C ILE A 168 -7.72 11.86 9.61
N CYS A 169 -8.42 11.27 8.63
CA CYS A 169 -8.29 11.63 7.22
C CYS A 169 -8.61 13.10 6.95
N ARG A 170 -9.65 13.66 7.59
CA ARG A 170 -9.97 15.10 7.47
C ARG A 170 -8.81 15.98 7.94
N ARG A 171 -8.22 15.69 9.11
CA ARG A 171 -7.11 16.48 9.67
C ARG A 171 -5.86 16.39 8.80
N VAL A 172 -5.51 15.18 8.38
CA VAL A 172 -4.33 14.92 7.53
C VAL A 172 -4.51 15.53 6.14
N GLY A 173 -5.66 15.34 5.50
CA GLY A 173 -5.96 15.90 4.18
C GLY A 173 -5.96 17.43 4.17
N ALA A 174 -6.36 18.07 5.28
CA ALA A 174 -6.28 19.53 5.42
C ALA A 174 -4.84 20.03 5.57
N ALA A 175 -3.96 19.26 6.22
CA ALA A 175 -2.55 19.61 6.41
C ALA A 175 -1.68 19.31 5.18
N SER A 176 -2.05 18.31 4.38
CA SER A 176 -1.34 17.88 3.17
C SER A 176 -2.30 17.68 2.01
N PRO A 177 -2.69 18.75 1.31
CA PRO A 177 -3.52 18.64 0.11
C PRO A 177 -2.78 17.88 -1.00
N GLY A 178 -3.53 17.18 -1.86
CA GLY A 178 -2.97 16.42 -3.00
C GLY A 178 -2.53 14.99 -2.67
N LEU A 179 -2.80 14.52 -1.45
CA LEU A 179 -2.58 13.12 -1.06
C LEU A 179 -3.76 12.22 -1.43
N LEU A 180 -3.45 10.97 -1.77
CA LEU A 180 -4.41 9.89 -1.81
C LEU A 180 -4.32 9.06 -0.54
N LEU A 181 -5.25 9.27 0.40
CA LEU A 181 -5.42 8.45 1.59
C LEU A 181 -6.41 7.32 1.30
N MET A 182 -6.04 6.07 1.61
CA MET A 182 -6.91 4.90 1.43
C MET A 182 -7.07 4.14 2.74
N PRO A 183 -7.89 4.65 3.68
CA PRO A 183 -8.05 4.01 4.98
C PRO A 183 -8.88 2.73 4.91
N SER A 184 -8.49 1.71 5.68
CA SER A 184 -9.38 0.62 6.07
C SER A 184 -10.31 1.14 7.16
N CYS A 185 -11.61 1.27 6.89
CA CYS A 185 -12.58 1.76 7.85
C CYS A 185 -13.98 1.20 7.62
N ASP A 186 -14.76 1.10 8.70
CA ASP A 186 -16.12 0.56 8.68
C ASP A 186 -17.23 1.62 8.50
N GLY A 187 -16.85 2.89 8.26
CA GLY A 187 -17.79 4.02 8.22
C GLY A 187 -17.80 4.79 6.91
N GLY A 188 -18.99 5.10 6.40
CA GLY A 188 -19.18 5.83 5.13
C GLY A 188 -18.71 7.29 5.14
N GLU A 189 -18.52 7.89 6.32
CA GLU A 189 -18.05 9.28 6.44
C GLU A 189 -16.64 9.48 5.87
N ALA A 190 -15.78 8.45 5.88
CA ALA A 190 -14.42 8.53 5.38
C ALA A 190 -14.35 8.87 3.88
N TYR A 191 -15.37 8.53 3.10
CA TYR A 191 -15.47 8.88 1.67
C TYR A 191 -15.51 10.39 1.39
N ARG A 192 -15.82 11.23 2.39
CA ARG A 192 -15.75 12.70 2.24
C ARG A 192 -14.32 13.23 2.16
N TRP A 193 -13.37 12.47 2.69
CA TRP A 193 -12.01 12.96 2.96
C TRP A 193 -10.92 12.05 2.39
N SER A 194 -11.28 10.90 1.83
CA SER A 194 -10.36 9.84 1.43
C SER A 194 -11.02 8.89 0.45
N ALA A 195 -10.27 7.88 -0.01
CA ALA A 195 -10.75 6.78 -0.83
C ALA A 195 -10.65 5.44 -0.06
N PRO A 196 -11.62 5.11 0.81
CA PRO A 196 -11.57 3.93 1.67
C PRO A 196 -11.19 2.63 0.95
N TRP A 197 -10.33 1.85 1.60
CA TRP A 197 -9.83 0.56 1.14
C TRP A 197 -10.88 -0.54 1.30
N GLN A 198 -11.26 -1.15 0.19
CA GLN A 198 -12.28 -2.20 0.10
C GLN A 198 -11.59 -3.57 -0.02
N ASP A 199 -11.74 -4.39 1.01
CA ASP A 199 -11.22 -5.75 1.01
C ASP A 199 -12.39 -6.74 1.06
N ALA A 200 -12.54 -7.56 0.02
CA ALA A 200 -13.62 -8.55 -0.06
C ALA A 200 -13.56 -9.58 1.08
N ARG A 201 -12.39 -9.77 1.70
CA ARG A 201 -12.20 -10.62 2.88
C ARG A 201 -12.79 -9.99 4.15
N LYS A 202 -13.18 -8.71 4.10
CA LYS A 202 -13.80 -7.94 5.19
C LYS A 202 -15.08 -7.26 4.68
N PRO A 203 -16.17 -8.02 4.46
CA PRO A 203 -17.36 -7.54 3.76
C PRO A 203 -18.21 -6.52 4.53
N THR A 204 -17.84 -6.16 5.76
CA THR A 204 -18.58 -5.22 6.61
C THR A 204 -18.32 -3.76 6.25
N ALA A 205 -17.34 -3.46 5.40
CA ALA A 205 -17.01 -2.09 5.01
C ALA A 205 -18.07 -1.51 4.05
N PRO A 206 -18.53 -0.25 4.27
CA PRO A 206 -19.43 0.44 3.36
C PRO A 206 -18.85 0.55 1.94
N GLN A 207 -19.64 0.13 0.95
CA GLN A 207 -19.21 0.12 -0.45
C GLN A 207 -19.22 1.55 -1.05
N PRO A 208 -18.34 1.86 -2.01
CA PRO A 208 -18.29 3.18 -2.65
C PRO A 208 -19.61 3.55 -3.34
N ALA A 209 -20.29 2.57 -3.92
CA ALA A 209 -21.59 2.76 -4.57
C ALA A 209 -22.66 3.28 -3.60
N ASP A 210 -22.66 2.82 -2.35
CA ASP A 210 -23.60 3.28 -1.33
C ASP A 210 -23.30 4.72 -0.90
N ALA A 211 -22.01 5.05 -0.74
CA ALA A 211 -21.57 6.41 -0.40
C ALA A 211 -21.95 7.41 -1.49
N ARG A 212 -21.83 7.02 -2.76
CA ARG A 212 -22.18 7.84 -3.93
C ARG A 212 -23.63 8.32 -3.96
N ARG A 213 -24.56 7.65 -3.27
CA ARG A 213 -25.95 8.11 -3.13
C ARG A 213 -26.09 9.44 -2.39
N THR A 214 -25.14 9.75 -1.51
CA THR A 214 -25.14 11.00 -0.71
C THR A 214 -23.95 11.90 -1.01
N LEU A 215 -22.89 11.34 -1.63
CA LEU A 215 -21.65 12.01 -1.97
C LEU A 215 -21.30 11.66 -3.42
N PRO A 216 -21.85 12.37 -4.43
CA PRO A 216 -21.72 11.95 -5.84
C PRO A 216 -20.29 11.75 -6.35
N GLY A 217 -19.30 12.43 -5.76
CA GLY A 217 -17.88 12.29 -6.09
C GLY A 217 -17.10 11.26 -5.25
N ALA A 218 -17.77 10.49 -4.39
CA ALA A 218 -17.13 9.47 -3.59
C ALA A 218 -16.58 8.33 -4.46
N PHE A 219 -15.35 7.91 -4.19
CA PHE A 219 -14.72 6.74 -4.79
C PHE A 219 -13.91 6.00 -3.73
N GLY A 220 -13.63 4.72 -3.95
CA GLY A 220 -12.81 3.87 -3.09
C GLY A 220 -11.65 3.23 -3.85
N ALA A 221 -10.83 2.49 -3.10
CA ALA A 221 -9.76 1.67 -3.64
C ALA A 221 -10.00 0.21 -3.27
N PHE A 222 -10.01 -0.68 -4.25
CA PHE A 222 -10.20 -2.10 -4.04
C PHE A 222 -8.86 -2.81 -3.86
N ALA A 223 -8.80 -3.66 -2.84
CA ALA A 223 -7.69 -4.57 -2.60
C ALA A 223 -7.43 -5.48 -3.80
N GLU A 224 -6.23 -6.05 -3.84
CA GLU A 224 -5.88 -7.06 -4.84
C GLU A 224 -6.86 -8.24 -4.78
N MET A 225 -7.27 -8.72 -5.95
CA MET A 225 -8.23 -9.82 -6.08
C MET A 225 -7.61 -10.94 -6.93
N GLU A 226 -8.00 -12.18 -6.60
CA GLU A 226 -7.65 -13.33 -7.43
C GLU A 226 -8.42 -13.33 -8.77
N PRO A 227 -7.89 -13.98 -9.82
CA PRO A 227 -8.52 -14.03 -11.14
C PRO A 227 -9.98 -14.48 -11.14
N GLU A 228 -10.32 -15.48 -10.32
CA GLU A 228 -11.68 -16.02 -10.23
C GLU A 228 -12.66 -14.97 -9.71
N GLU A 229 -12.23 -14.18 -8.72
CA GLU A 229 -13.03 -13.13 -8.12
C GLU A 229 -13.22 -11.95 -9.09
N LEU A 230 -12.17 -11.56 -9.80
CA LEU A 230 -12.23 -10.54 -10.85
C LEU A 230 -13.19 -10.95 -11.97
N ALA A 231 -13.14 -12.21 -12.40
CA ALA A 231 -14.04 -12.74 -13.43
C ALA A 231 -15.49 -12.72 -12.94
N ARG A 232 -15.74 -13.18 -11.71
CA ARG A 232 -17.06 -13.23 -11.08
C ARG A 232 -17.68 -11.85 -10.92
N ARG A 233 -16.89 -10.84 -10.58
CA ARG A 233 -17.35 -9.46 -10.30
C ARG A 233 -17.12 -8.49 -11.46
N ARG A 234 -16.79 -8.99 -12.64
CA ARG A 234 -16.35 -8.14 -13.77
C ARG A 234 -17.29 -6.97 -14.04
N ASP A 235 -18.59 -7.21 -14.14
CA ASP A 235 -19.55 -6.15 -14.51
C ASP A 235 -19.71 -5.10 -13.40
N GLU A 236 -19.69 -5.54 -12.14
CA GLU A 236 -19.66 -4.66 -10.96
C GLU A 236 -18.41 -3.78 -10.97
N LEU A 237 -17.24 -4.38 -11.21
CA LEU A 237 -15.96 -3.67 -11.22
C LEU A 237 -15.85 -2.72 -12.41
N VAL A 238 -16.44 -3.04 -13.58
CA VAL A 238 -16.55 -2.08 -14.69
C VAL A 238 -17.36 -0.85 -14.27
N GLN A 239 -18.50 -1.05 -13.60
CA GLN A 239 -19.31 0.08 -13.11
C GLN A 239 -18.58 0.90 -12.05
N ALA A 240 -17.88 0.23 -11.13
CA ALA A 240 -17.07 0.87 -10.09
C ALA A 240 -15.98 1.76 -10.73
N VAL A 241 -15.20 1.20 -11.66
CA VAL A 241 -14.14 1.94 -12.37
C VAL A 241 -14.70 3.09 -13.20
N THR A 242 -15.82 2.90 -13.92
CA THR A 242 -16.51 3.98 -14.65
C THR A 242 -16.90 5.11 -13.69
N ALA A 243 -17.32 4.78 -12.46
CA ALA A 243 -17.69 5.77 -11.45
C ALA A 243 -16.50 6.39 -10.70
N GLY A 244 -15.26 5.97 -11.01
CA GLY A 244 -14.04 6.54 -10.44
C GLY A 244 -13.30 5.64 -9.47
N ASP A 245 -13.83 4.48 -9.08
CA ASP A 245 -13.14 3.60 -8.15
C ASP A 245 -11.78 3.09 -8.71
N ILE A 246 -10.84 2.81 -7.80
CA ILE A 246 -9.48 2.38 -8.13
C ILE A 246 -9.36 0.88 -7.87
N LEU A 247 -8.85 0.13 -8.85
CA LEU A 247 -8.39 -1.24 -8.63
C LEU A 247 -6.89 -1.25 -8.34
N THR A 248 -6.48 -2.09 -7.39
CA THR A 248 -5.07 -2.37 -7.15
C THR A 248 -4.66 -3.72 -7.73
N PHE A 249 -3.36 -3.90 -8.00
CA PHE A 249 -2.82 -5.12 -8.58
C PHE A 249 -1.40 -5.38 -8.11
N ARG A 250 -0.96 -6.64 -8.13
CA ARG A 250 0.41 -7.01 -7.76
C ARG A 250 1.34 -6.65 -8.90
N ALA A 251 2.33 -5.80 -8.62
CA ALA A 251 3.19 -5.22 -9.64
C ALA A 251 4.60 -5.85 -9.70
N TRP A 252 4.98 -6.67 -8.72
CA TRP A 252 6.33 -7.24 -8.62
C TRP A 252 6.56 -8.50 -9.47
N TYR A 253 5.54 -8.98 -10.18
CA TYR A 253 5.60 -10.12 -11.11
C TYR A 253 4.46 -10.07 -12.12
N ALA A 254 4.52 -10.95 -13.13
CA ALA A 254 3.44 -11.16 -14.10
C ALA A 254 2.26 -11.90 -13.47
N ASP A 255 1.38 -11.15 -12.80
CA ASP A 255 0.19 -11.69 -12.13
C ASP A 255 -0.93 -11.99 -13.16
N PRO A 256 -1.50 -13.21 -13.19
CA PRO A 256 -2.65 -13.56 -14.03
C PRO A 256 -3.88 -12.65 -13.87
N ALA A 257 -3.99 -11.90 -12.78
CA ALA A 257 -5.04 -10.90 -12.57
C ALA A 257 -4.87 -9.65 -13.45
N GLN A 258 -3.64 -9.30 -13.87
CA GLN A 258 -3.34 -8.06 -14.61
C GLN A 258 -4.11 -7.93 -15.93
N PRO A 259 -4.17 -8.95 -16.82
CA PRO A 259 -4.97 -8.87 -18.04
C PRO A 259 -6.47 -8.66 -17.80
N LEU A 260 -7.02 -9.25 -16.73
CA LEU A 260 -8.43 -9.09 -16.36
C LEU A 260 -8.73 -7.66 -15.89
N ILE A 261 -7.84 -7.09 -15.08
CA ILE A 261 -7.94 -5.69 -14.64
C ILE A 261 -7.85 -4.75 -15.83
N ARG A 262 -6.92 -4.95 -16.78
CA ARG A 262 -6.88 -4.14 -18.01
C ARG A 262 -8.17 -4.23 -18.80
N ALA A 263 -8.75 -5.43 -18.93
CA ALA A 263 -10.02 -5.62 -19.63
C ALA A 263 -11.18 -4.88 -18.95
N ILE A 264 -11.18 -4.77 -17.61
CA ILE A 264 -12.14 -3.96 -16.86
C ILE A 264 -11.97 -2.48 -17.17
N TYR A 265 -10.74 -1.94 -17.08
CA TYR A 265 -10.47 -0.53 -17.41
C TYR A 265 -10.80 -0.18 -18.87
N ALA A 266 -10.45 -1.06 -19.82
CA ALA A 266 -10.77 -0.88 -21.23
C ALA A 266 -12.28 -0.90 -21.50
N ALA A 267 -13.04 -1.71 -20.77
CA ALA A 267 -14.50 -1.70 -20.86
C ALA A 267 -15.10 -0.43 -20.24
N ALA A 268 -14.57 0.03 -19.10
CA ALA A 268 -15.03 1.24 -18.43
C ALA A 268 -14.78 2.51 -19.27
N ALA A 269 -13.68 2.58 -20.01
CA ALA A 269 -13.34 3.73 -20.86
C ALA A 269 -14.20 3.88 -22.14
N ARG A 270 -15.03 2.87 -22.47
CA ARG A 270 -15.95 2.90 -23.61
C ARG A 270 -17.37 3.38 -23.25
N LYS A 271 -17.62 3.63 -21.96
CA LYS A 271 -18.89 4.15 -21.44
C LYS A 271 -18.75 5.63 -21.15
#